data_AF-A0AAI8L175-F1
#
_entry.id   AF-A0AAI8L175-F1
#
_cell.length_a   1.000
_cell.length_b   1.000
_cell.length_c   1.000
_cell.angle_alpha   90.00
_cell.angle_beta   90.00
_cell.angle_gamma   90.00
#
_symmetry.space_group_name_H-M   'P 1'
#
loop_
_entity.id
_entity.type
_entity.pdbx_description
1 polymer ?
#
loop_
_entity_poly.entity_id
_entity_poly.type
_entity_poly.pdbx_seq_one_letter_code
_entity_poly.pdbx_strand_id
1 'polypeptide(L)'
;MATEPELTPVVDFLCEHSPSKSRVMALIGPYHGARSLTAVLTCKDKHHAHQAVQLLRRALASHDTAVVMEDLNALATALPDAPAGSLRAATAHAASGAWPAPAGTTFCPPDEELGEDEDTQVDEAPPTPGSETPAGARLKGLPGKVVRIAQLREFHITDEAALMQAAIDEGWEPLPASESDADDPRDLLGAVMPLTESGGWITGAATLEDQSEAGLLRAGQGDELTEWSPVPITVHFHHGWRLRRTVRDTSAGEEQPDLVALFPVKECSCGDEDCENCSWQLTPRTADLLLTALSVLADQAYDDADELRDQPLTNQQPGDWELFTRLPTLTWSADRNWRRRMARAFDDLTDDLEHGRWPRPTCTAEEMALHLAIEDAPGCLDDIDTRDTAHGTLPEHRDDYDWDACSDLFFQDHDVLMLFDERLDGIEDPDGEVNQRLGMGDLRTVAWFEPFAHPDARDPGRGFRR
;
A
#
# COMPACT_ATOMS: atom_id res chain seq x y z
N MET A 1 -7.71 28.14 39.10
CA MET A 1 -8.43 26.87 39.32
C MET A 1 -7.99 25.93 38.22
N ALA A 2 -7.45 24.76 38.54
CA ALA A 2 -7.07 23.79 37.52
C ALA A 2 -8.36 23.25 36.88
N THR A 3 -8.51 23.47 35.57
CA THR A 3 -9.60 22.92 34.76
C THR A 3 -9.49 21.39 34.81
N GLU A 4 -10.55 20.70 35.24
CA GLU A 4 -10.59 19.24 35.22
C GLU A 4 -10.49 18.75 33.76
N PRO A 5 -9.71 17.68 33.48
CA PRO A 5 -9.59 17.13 32.12
C PRO A 5 -10.95 16.57 31.67
N GLU A 6 -11.37 16.95 30.47
CA GLU A 6 -12.62 16.48 29.87
C GLU A 6 -12.37 15.10 29.24
N LEU A 7 -13.31 14.17 29.45
CA LEU A 7 -13.23 12.83 28.88
C LEU A 7 -13.73 12.88 27.44
N THR A 8 -12.78 12.78 26.50
CA THR A 8 -13.05 12.83 25.06
C THR A 8 -13.11 11.40 24.50
N PRO A 9 -14.02 11.04 23.59
CA PRO A 9 -14.06 9.71 23.00
C PRO A 9 -12.73 9.36 22.31
N VAL A 10 -12.25 8.14 22.52
CA VAL A 10 -11.11 7.58 21.78
C VAL A 10 -11.63 6.99 20.49
N VAL A 11 -11.06 7.40 19.36
CA VAL A 11 -11.38 6.89 18.03
C VAL A 11 -10.40 5.80 17.62
N ASP A 12 -9.10 6.06 17.78
CA ASP A 12 -8.05 5.13 17.35
C ASP A 12 -6.70 5.42 18.04
N PHE A 13 -5.70 4.56 17.81
CA PHE A 13 -4.31 4.73 18.21
C PHE A 13 -3.37 4.64 17.00
N LEU A 14 -2.41 5.56 16.91
CA LEU A 14 -1.46 5.69 15.81
C LEU A 14 -0.02 5.63 16.31
N CYS A 15 0.93 5.32 15.42
CA CYS A 15 2.36 5.33 15.72
C CYS A 15 3.16 6.15 14.70
N GLU A 16 3.93 7.12 15.19
CA GLU A 16 4.90 7.89 14.42
C GLU A 16 6.30 7.30 14.65
N HIS A 17 7.05 7.03 13.57
CA HIS A 17 8.42 6.53 13.66
C HIS A 17 9.44 7.57 13.24
N SER A 18 10.46 7.75 14.07
CA SER A 18 11.69 8.49 13.72
C SER A 18 12.90 7.55 13.83
N PRO A 19 14.07 7.92 13.28
CA PRO A 19 15.29 7.12 13.40
C PRO A 19 15.75 6.86 14.85
N SER A 20 15.29 7.67 15.82
CA SER A 20 15.75 7.60 17.22
C SER A 20 14.71 7.11 18.23
N LYS A 21 13.43 7.11 17.85
CA LYS A 21 12.29 6.80 18.72
C LYS A 21 11.00 6.63 17.92
N SER A 22 10.05 5.92 18.52
CA SER A 22 8.68 5.78 18.06
C SER A 22 7.75 6.42 19.09
N ARG A 23 6.73 7.13 18.61
CA ARG A 23 5.71 7.75 19.46
C ARG A 23 4.36 7.14 19.18
N VAL A 24 3.69 6.66 20.22
CA VAL A 24 2.31 6.20 20.14
C VAL A 24 1.39 7.37 20.52
N MET A 25 0.34 7.58 19.74
CA MET A 25 -0.63 8.67 19.89
C MET A 25 -2.05 8.10 19.94
N ALA A 26 -2.95 8.75 20.67
CA ALA A 26 -4.38 8.47 20.65
C ALA A 26 -5.07 9.53 19.81
N LEU A 27 -5.94 9.11 18.90
CA LEU A 27 -6.84 9.97 18.16
C LEU A 27 -8.13 10.12 18.97
N ILE A 28 -8.43 11.34 19.39
CA ILE A 28 -9.55 11.65 20.27
C ILE A 28 -10.50 12.65 19.61
N GLY A 29 -11.80 12.48 19.83
CA GLY A 29 -12.84 13.36 19.31
C GLY A 29 -14.14 12.61 19.03
N PRO A 30 -15.25 13.33 18.76
CA PRO A 30 -16.49 12.69 18.34
C PRO A 30 -16.31 11.92 17.01
N TYR A 31 -17.12 10.87 16.83
CA TYR A 31 -17.10 10.05 15.61
C TYR A 31 -17.38 10.90 14.36
N HIS A 32 -18.22 11.93 14.48
CA HIS A 32 -18.44 12.98 13.48
C HIS A 32 -18.08 14.34 14.08
N GLY A 33 -16.87 14.84 13.80
CA GLY A 33 -16.43 16.17 14.24
C GLY A 33 -14.91 16.28 14.37
N ALA A 34 -14.45 17.41 14.92
CA ALA A 34 -13.03 17.70 15.07
C ALA A 34 -12.32 16.67 15.94
N ARG A 35 -11.18 16.18 15.46
CA ARG A 35 -10.35 15.20 16.16
C ARG A 35 -8.97 15.78 16.45
N SER A 36 -8.29 15.21 17.42
CA SER A 36 -6.97 15.67 17.83
C SER A 36 -6.11 14.49 18.24
N LEU A 37 -4.81 14.63 18.05
CA LEU A 37 -3.83 13.63 18.45
C LEU A 37 -3.24 14.01 19.80
N THR A 38 -3.20 13.05 20.71
CA THR A 38 -2.54 13.20 22.01
C THR A 38 -1.51 12.11 22.21
N ALA A 39 -0.34 12.48 22.74
CA ALA A 39 0.74 11.54 22.98
C ALA A 39 0.36 10.53 24.07
N VAL A 40 0.68 9.25 23.83
CA VAL A 40 0.47 8.14 24.75
C VAL A 40 1.79 7.75 25.40
N LEU A 41 2.74 7.29 24.59
CA LEU A 41 4.05 6.89 25.05
C LEU A 41 5.11 7.10 23.96
N THR A 42 6.36 7.04 24.36
CA THR A 42 7.51 7.08 23.45
C THR A 42 8.48 5.99 23.84
N CYS A 43 8.90 5.17 22.90
CA CYS A 43 9.90 4.13 23.12
C CYS A 43 10.92 4.12 21.98
N LYS A 44 12.09 3.50 22.20
CA LYS A 44 13.14 3.43 21.17
C LYS A 44 12.92 2.30 20.18
N ASP A 45 12.30 1.23 20.65
CA ASP A 45 12.03 0.03 19.87
C ASP A 45 10.74 0.20 19.07
N LYS A 46 10.83 0.05 17.74
CA LYS A 46 9.70 0.17 16.83
C LYS A 46 8.69 -0.97 17.02
N HIS A 47 9.16 -2.17 17.33
CA HIS A 47 8.31 -3.33 17.53
C HIS A 47 7.45 -3.16 18.79
N HIS A 48 8.05 -2.70 19.89
CA HIS A 48 7.30 -2.40 21.11
C HIS A 48 6.26 -1.28 20.93
N ALA A 49 6.53 -0.29 20.08
CA ALA A 49 5.55 0.77 19.76
C ALA A 49 4.36 0.22 18.96
N HIS A 50 4.63 -0.66 18.00
CA HIS A 50 3.59 -1.30 17.19
C HIS A 50 2.73 -2.25 18.03
N GLN A 51 3.36 -3.09 18.86
CA GLN A 51 2.66 -3.97 19.80
C GLN A 51 1.79 -3.17 20.78
N ALA A 52 2.26 -1.99 21.22
CA ALA A 52 1.46 -1.10 22.06
C ALA A 52 0.20 -0.59 21.35
N VAL A 53 0.29 -0.19 20.07
CA VAL A 53 -0.89 0.24 19.29
C VAL A 53 -1.89 -0.89 19.11
N GLN A 54 -1.44 -2.09 18.70
CA GLN A 54 -2.29 -3.25 18.52
C GLN A 54 -3.03 -3.62 19.81
N LEU A 55 -2.32 -3.59 20.94
CA LEU A 55 -2.89 -3.84 22.25
C LEU A 55 -3.97 -2.81 22.61
N LEU A 56 -3.69 -1.52 22.40
CA LEU A 56 -4.62 -0.44 22.72
C LEU A 56 -5.87 -0.47 21.83
N ARG A 57 -5.74 -0.82 20.55
CA ARG A 57 -6.88 -1.03 19.63
C ARG A 57 -7.74 -2.21 20.05
N ARG A 58 -7.14 -3.34 20.43
CA ARG A 58 -7.87 -4.50 20.97
C ARG A 58 -8.60 -4.18 22.27
N ALA A 59 -7.97 -3.39 23.16
CA ALA A 59 -8.62 -2.91 24.38
C ALA A 59 -9.81 -1.98 24.08
N LEU A 60 -9.67 -1.09 23.10
CA LEU A 60 -10.73 -0.19 22.65
C LEU A 60 -11.91 -0.94 22.04
N ALA A 61 -11.65 -1.88 21.13
CA ALA A 61 -12.70 -2.65 20.44
C ALA A 61 -13.47 -3.58 21.39
N SER A 62 -12.78 -4.18 22.36
CA SER A 62 -13.40 -5.09 23.34
C SER A 62 -14.06 -4.39 24.51
N HIS A 63 -13.72 -3.12 24.76
CA HIS A 63 -14.07 -2.39 25.97
C HIS A 63 -13.72 -3.14 27.29
N ASP A 64 -12.72 -4.02 27.25
CA ASP A 64 -12.32 -4.84 28.39
C ASP A 64 -10.80 -5.01 28.48
N THR A 65 -10.23 -4.53 29.60
CA THR A 65 -8.80 -4.67 29.88
C THR A 65 -8.35 -6.12 30.12
N ALA A 66 -9.26 -7.02 30.51
CA ALA A 66 -8.91 -8.41 30.78
C ALA A 66 -8.45 -9.15 29.52
N VAL A 67 -9.01 -8.81 28.35
CA VAL A 67 -8.72 -9.41 27.04
C VAL A 67 -7.26 -9.22 26.62
N VAL A 68 -6.62 -8.14 27.10
CA VAL A 68 -5.26 -7.77 26.73
C VAL A 68 -4.27 -7.85 27.90
N MET A 69 -4.70 -8.33 29.07
CA MET A 69 -3.92 -8.24 30.31
C MET A 69 -2.60 -9.03 30.25
N GLU A 70 -2.59 -10.19 29.60
CA GLU A 70 -1.39 -11.01 29.44
C GLU A 70 -0.36 -10.32 28.55
N ASP A 71 -0.76 -9.89 27.35
CA ASP A 71 0.06 -9.15 26.40
C ASP A 71 0.55 -7.81 27.00
N LEU A 72 -0.30 -7.14 27.79
CA LEU A 72 0.03 -5.89 28.47
C LEU A 72 1.16 -6.10 29.47
N ASN A 73 1.08 -7.15 30.27
CA ASN A 73 2.11 -7.45 31.26
C ASN A 73 3.43 -7.82 30.58
N ALA A 74 3.38 -8.64 29.52
CA ALA A 74 4.56 -9.01 28.74
C ALA A 74 5.26 -7.78 28.14
N LEU A 75 4.51 -6.90 27.46
CA LEU A 75 5.05 -5.69 26.84
C LEU A 75 5.51 -4.66 27.88
N ALA A 76 4.77 -4.50 28.98
CA ALA A 76 5.16 -3.58 30.05
C ALA A 76 6.43 -4.01 30.79
N THR A 77 6.79 -5.30 30.78
CA THR A 77 8.08 -5.78 31.30
C THR A 77 9.24 -5.48 30.34
N ALA A 78 8.98 -5.41 29.03
CA ALA A 78 9.99 -5.10 28.02
C ALA A 78 10.26 -3.59 27.84
N LEU A 79 9.33 -2.75 28.32
CA LEU A 79 9.43 -1.28 28.25
C LEU A 79 10.11 -0.69 29.51
N PRO A 80 10.78 0.48 29.38
CA PRO A 80 11.21 1.24 30.56
C PRO A 80 10.01 1.67 31.41
N ASP A 81 10.23 1.89 32.71
CA ASP A 81 9.16 2.14 33.69
C ASP A 81 8.16 3.24 33.29
N ALA A 82 8.65 4.34 32.71
CA ALA A 82 7.79 5.45 32.30
C ALA A 82 6.87 5.09 31.11
N PRO A 83 7.37 4.62 29.94
CA PRO A 83 6.53 4.09 28.87
C PRO A 83 5.62 2.93 29.30
N ALA A 84 6.09 2.02 30.16
CA ALA A 84 5.28 0.93 30.70
C ALA A 84 4.11 1.45 31.56
N GLY A 85 4.37 2.46 32.39
CA GLY A 85 3.33 3.15 33.16
C GLY A 85 2.29 3.83 32.25
N SER A 86 2.76 4.56 31.23
CA SER A 86 1.89 5.19 30.23
C SER A 86 1.03 4.17 29.47
N LEU A 87 1.59 3.02 29.09
CA LEU A 87 0.86 1.97 28.39
C LEU A 87 -0.26 1.38 29.25
N ARG A 88 -0.01 1.11 30.53
CA ARG A 88 -1.04 0.60 31.46
C ARG A 88 -2.18 1.61 31.63
N ALA A 89 -1.85 2.89 31.81
CA ALA A 89 -2.86 3.95 31.92
C ALA A 89 -3.68 4.08 30.61
N ALA A 90 -3.01 4.08 29.46
CA ALA A 90 -3.64 4.14 28.15
C ALA A 90 -4.58 2.97 27.90
N THR A 91 -4.22 1.76 28.35
CA THR A 91 -5.08 0.57 28.19
C THR A 91 -6.38 0.68 28.98
N ALA A 92 -6.33 1.26 30.19
CA ALA A 92 -7.53 1.55 30.97
C ALA A 92 -8.43 2.58 30.25
N HIS A 93 -7.84 3.64 29.69
CA HIS A 93 -8.57 4.65 28.92
C HIS A 93 -9.18 4.09 27.63
N ALA A 94 -8.42 3.29 26.89
CA ALA A 94 -8.89 2.59 25.69
C ALA A 94 -10.10 1.71 25.99
N ALA A 95 -10.03 0.86 27.02
CA ALA A 95 -11.15 0.00 27.40
C ALA A 95 -12.40 0.81 27.81
N SER A 96 -12.22 1.96 28.47
CA SER A 96 -13.35 2.85 28.77
C SER A 96 -13.90 3.61 27.57
N GLY A 97 -13.22 3.60 26.42
CA GLY A 97 -13.56 4.41 25.24
C GLY A 97 -13.38 5.91 25.44
N ALA A 98 -12.68 6.33 26.50
CA ALA A 98 -12.62 7.72 26.94
C ALA A 98 -11.18 8.11 27.31
N TRP A 99 -10.74 9.25 26.78
CA TRP A 99 -9.40 9.78 26.95
C TRP A 99 -9.41 11.09 27.76
N PRO A 100 -8.51 11.26 28.73
CA PRO A 100 -8.37 12.53 29.43
C PRO A 100 -7.69 13.56 28.52
N ALA A 101 -8.40 14.62 28.15
CA ALA A 101 -7.86 15.72 27.36
C ALA A 101 -8.09 17.07 28.07
N PRO A 102 -7.13 18.01 28.03
CA PRO A 102 -7.36 19.39 28.46
C PRO A 102 -8.55 20.02 27.71
N ALA A 103 -9.33 20.86 28.39
CA ALA A 103 -10.39 21.63 27.73
C ALA A 103 -9.79 22.46 26.58
N GLY A 104 -10.42 22.40 25.39
CA GLY A 104 -9.95 23.07 24.17
C GLY A 104 -8.94 22.27 23.33
N THR A 105 -8.71 20.98 23.64
CA THR A 105 -7.82 20.13 22.82
C THR A 105 -8.43 19.80 21.47
N THR A 106 -9.75 19.69 21.38
CA THR A 106 -10.48 19.52 20.12
C THR A 106 -10.55 20.85 19.37
N PHE A 107 -9.98 20.90 18.16
CA PHE A 107 -10.00 22.08 17.31
C PHE A 107 -11.42 22.39 16.82
N CYS A 108 -12.15 23.29 17.46
CA CYS A 108 -13.30 23.93 16.83
C CYS A 108 -12.76 25.06 15.93
N PRO A 109 -13.04 25.06 14.61
CA PRO A 109 -12.82 26.25 13.82
C PRO A 109 -13.65 27.39 14.45
N PRO A 110 -13.08 28.60 14.62
CA PRO A 110 -13.84 29.71 15.18
C PRO A 110 -14.98 30.11 14.25
N ASP A 111 -16.16 30.36 14.81
CA ASP A 111 -17.26 31.03 14.11
C ASP A 111 -16.78 32.41 13.65
N GLU A 112 -17.04 32.72 12.38
CA GLU A 112 -16.70 33.99 11.74
C GLU A 112 -17.30 35.19 12.50
N GLU A 113 -16.46 35.95 13.18
CA GLU A 113 -16.71 37.37 13.40
C GLU A 113 -15.67 38.17 12.59
N LEU A 114 -16.14 38.74 11.49
CA LEU A 114 -15.47 39.79 10.74
C LEU A 114 -15.08 40.93 11.70
N GLY A 115 -13.78 41.12 11.90
CA GLY A 115 -13.23 42.15 12.76
C GLY A 115 -11.92 42.71 12.19
N GLU A 116 -11.97 44.00 11.89
CA GLU A 116 -11.02 44.87 11.19
C GLU A 116 -9.57 44.89 11.74
N ASP A 117 -8.62 44.97 10.80
CA ASP A 117 -7.21 45.43 10.82
C ASP A 117 -6.50 45.73 12.15
N GLU A 118 -5.24 45.26 12.28
CA GLU A 118 -4.12 46.12 12.70
C GLU A 118 -2.75 45.54 12.30
N ASP A 119 -1.99 46.36 11.56
CA ASP A 119 -0.61 46.15 11.09
C ASP A 119 0.34 45.71 12.22
N THR A 120 1.05 44.60 12.02
CA THR A 120 2.30 44.34 12.76
C THR A 120 3.45 44.06 11.79
N GLN A 121 4.21 45.12 11.53
CA GLN A 121 5.48 45.10 10.83
C GLN A 121 6.50 44.29 11.64
N VAL A 122 6.97 43.16 11.10
CA VAL A 122 8.07 42.38 11.69
C VAL A 122 9.35 42.74 10.96
N ASP A 123 10.28 43.36 11.69
CA ASP A 123 11.63 43.70 11.22
C ASP A 123 12.39 42.45 10.72
N GLU A 124 12.68 42.39 9.42
CA GLU A 124 13.66 41.45 8.87
C GLU A 124 15.07 41.85 9.32
N ALA A 125 15.69 41.02 10.15
CA ALA A 125 17.11 41.11 10.42
C ALA A 125 17.91 40.76 9.14
N PRO A 126 19.01 41.46 8.83
CA PRO A 126 19.75 41.23 7.59
C PRO A 126 20.39 39.84 7.56
N PRO A 127 20.43 39.17 6.38
CA PRO A 127 20.97 37.83 6.26
C PRO A 127 22.47 37.80 6.61
N THR A 128 22.87 36.75 7.33
CA THR A 128 24.26 36.53 7.71
C THR A 128 25.06 36.11 6.47
N PRO A 129 26.21 36.75 6.16
CA PRO A 129 26.95 36.45 4.93
C PRO A 129 27.62 35.07 5.02
N GLY A 130 27.19 34.15 4.15
CA GLY A 130 27.76 32.80 4.00
C GLY A 130 26.78 31.69 3.56
N SER A 131 25.51 32.01 3.30
CA SER A 131 24.43 31.02 3.11
C SER A 131 24.09 30.66 1.66
N GLU A 132 24.68 31.30 0.65
CA GLU A 132 24.35 30.98 -0.74
C GLU A 132 25.21 29.84 -1.27
N THR A 133 24.54 28.73 -1.58
CA THR A 133 25.17 27.57 -2.23
C THR A 133 25.43 27.90 -3.70
N PRO A 134 26.67 27.79 -4.20
CA PRO A 134 26.97 28.11 -5.61
C PRO A 134 26.17 27.22 -6.58
N ALA A 135 25.69 27.80 -7.68
CA ALA A 135 25.09 27.04 -8.77
C ALA A 135 26.07 25.99 -9.29
N GLY A 136 25.65 24.71 -9.33
CA GLY A 136 26.50 23.58 -9.70
C GLY A 136 27.37 23.01 -8.58
N ALA A 137 27.14 23.41 -7.32
CA ALA A 137 27.78 22.76 -6.18
C ALA A 137 27.42 21.27 -6.13
N ARG A 138 28.41 20.43 -5.81
CA ARG A 138 28.23 19.00 -5.55
C ARG A 138 28.18 18.77 -4.05
N LEU A 139 27.42 17.78 -3.60
CA LEU A 139 27.25 17.42 -2.20
C LEU A 139 28.59 17.26 -1.47
N LYS A 140 29.58 16.66 -2.13
CA LYS A 140 30.95 16.48 -1.59
C LYS A 140 31.70 17.80 -1.33
N GLY A 141 31.33 18.86 -2.05
CA GLY A 141 31.93 20.19 -1.94
C GLY A 141 31.21 21.13 -0.98
N LEU A 142 30.07 20.72 -0.40
CA LEU A 142 29.30 21.57 0.50
C LEU A 142 29.84 21.51 1.94
N PRO A 143 30.03 22.66 2.60
CA PRO A 143 30.34 22.68 4.02
C PRO A 143 29.07 22.33 4.83
N GLY A 144 29.18 21.33 5.70
CA GLY A 144 28.11 20.95 6.63
C GLY A 144 27.27 19.75 6.17
N LYS A 145 26.11 19.58 6.81
CA LYS A 145 25.19 18.46 6.59
C LYS A 145 24.07 18.91 5.66
N VAL A 146 23.78 18.12 4.63
CA VAL A 146 22.66 18.39 3.71
C VAL A 146 21.55 17.40 3.99
N VAL A 147 20.34 17.92 4.23
CA VAL A 147 19.15 17.12 4.48
C VAL A 147 18.26 17.22 3.25
N ARG A 148 17.85 16.08 2.70
CA ARG A 148 16.79 15.99 1.71
C ARG A 148 15.49 15.67 2.43
N ILE A 149 14.44 16.41 2.09
CA ILE A 149 13.08 16.11 2.52
C ILE A 149 12.27 15.91 1.25
N ALA A 150 11.70 14.74 1.07
CA ALA A 150 10.72 14.44 0.04
C ALA A 150 9.33 14.42 0.67
N GLN A 151 8.35 15.02 0.01
CA GLN A 151 6.95 15.00 0.45
C GLN A 151 6.09 14.48 -0.70
N LEU A 152 5.21 13.53 -0.38
CA LEU A 152 4.16 13.04 -1.25
C LEU A 152 2.83 13.42 -0.59
N ARG A 153 1.97 14.13 -1.32
CA ARG A 153 0.61 14.42 -0.88
C ARG A 153 -0.37 14.07 -1.97
N GLU A 154 -1.42 13.35 -1.59
CA GLU A 154 -2.51 12.97 -2.48
C GLU A 154 -3.80 13.60 -1.99
N PHE A 155 -4.59 14.13 -2.93
CA PHE A 155 -5.84 14.82 -2.63
C PHE A 155 -6.99 14.24 -3.46
N HIS A 156 -8.13 14.03 -2.81
CA HIS A 156 -9.41 13.79 -3.46
C HIS A 156 -10.17 15.11 -3.52
N ILE A 157 -10.38 15.65 -4.72
CA ILE A 157 -11.13 16.88 -4.92
C ILE A 157 -12.63 16.55 -4.81
N THR A 158 -13.26 17.06 -3.75
CA THR A 158 -14.68 16.81 -3.44
C THR A 158 -15.59 17.97 -3.87
N ASP A 159 -15.04 19.17 -4.00
CA ASP A 159 -15.72 20.37 -4.48
C ASP A 159 -14.73 21.27 -5.23
N GLU A 160 -14.73 21.15 -6.55
CA GLU A 160 -13.85 21.92 -7.43
C GLU A 160 -14.06 23.44 -7.32
N ALA A 161 -15.30 23.89 -7.14
CA ALA A 161 -15.60 25.33 -7.10
C ALA A 161 -15.09 25.97 -5.82
N ALA A 162 -15.25 25.27 -4.69
CA ALA A 162 -14.71 25.72 -3.41
C ALA A 162 -13.17 25.71 -3.39
N LEU A 163 -12.55 24.70 -4.00
CA LEU A 163 -11.11 24.60 -4.17
C LEU A 163 -10.53 25.76 -4.99
N MET A 164 -11.12 26.03 -6.14
CA MET A 164 -10.68 27.13 -7.01
C MET A 164 -10.87 28.49 -6.34
N GLN A 165 -11.99 28.71 -5.63
CA GLN A 165 -12.20 29.96 -4.90
C GLN A 165 -11.15 30.15 -3.81
N ALA A 166 -10.84 29.10 -3.04
CA ALA A 166 -9.79 29.16 -2.02
C ALA A 166 -8.41 29.47 -2.62
N ALA A 167 -8.09 28.90 -3.79
CA ALA A 167 -6.85 29.22 -4.50
C ALA A 167 -6.81 30.68 -4.95
N ILE A 168 -7.91 31.22 -5.50
CA ILE A 168 -8.03 32.62 -5.91
C ILE A 168 -7.85 33.55 -4.70
N ASP A 169 -8.41 33.19 -3.55
CA ASP A 169 -8.28 33.97 -2.31
C ASP A 169 -6.81 34.01 -1.81
N GLU A 170 -6.01 32.99 -2.12
CA GLU A 170 -4.55 32.92 -1.90
C GLU A 170 -3.71 33.54 -3.06
N GLY A 171 -4.38 34.19 -4.01
CA GLY A 171 -3.73 34.94 -5.09
C GLY A 171 -3.35 34.12 -6.33
N TRP A 172 -3.91 32.93 -6.50
CA TRP A 172 -3.78 32.15 -7.74
C TRP A 172 -4.72 32.66 -8.84
N GLU A 173 -4.25 32.64 -10.09
CA GLU A 173 -5.03 32.99 -11.27
C GLU A 173 -5.17 31.77 -12.20
N PRO A 174 -6.40 31.39 -12.61
CA PRO A 174 -6.59 30.22 -13.48
C PRO A 174 -6.03 30.45 -14.88
N LEU A 175 -5.48 29.39 -15.47
CA LEU A 175 -5.02 29.42 -16.85
C LEU A 175 -6.15 29.81 -17.84
N PRO A 176 -5.84 30.58 -18.89
CA PRO A 176 -6.82 30.89 -19.93
C PRO A 176 -7.20 29.62 -20.69
N ALA A 177 -8.47 29.51 -21.12
CA ALA A 177 -9.01 28.31 -21.78
C ALA A 177 -8.30 27.90 -23.10
N SER A 178 -7.42 28.74 -23.64
CA SER A 178 -6.55 28.40 -24.78
C SER A 178 -5.30 27.61 -24.39
N GLU A 179 -4.98 27.56 -23.10
CA GLU A 179 -3.78 26.95 -22.50
C GLU A 179 -4.13 25.82 -21.51
N SER A 180 -5.43 25.51 -21.34
CA SER A 180 -5.90 24.41 -20.48
C SER A 180 -5.56 23.05 -21.09
N ASP A 181 -5.08 22.14 -20.25
CA ASP A 181 -4.84 20.74 -20.61
C ASP A 181 -6.18 20.01 -20.88
N ALA A 182 -6.18 19.03 -21.78
CA ALA A 182 -7.34 18.18 -22.03
C ALA A 182 -7.68 17.30 -20.82
N ASP A 183 -6.66 16.93 -20.03
CA ASP A 183 -6.80 16.09 -18.84
C ASP A 183 -7.08 16.90 -17.55
N ASP A 184 -6.83 18.22 -17.58
CA ASP A 184 -7.19 19.16 -16.50
C ASP A 184 -7.81 20.47 -17.06
N PRO A 185 -9.06 20.42 -17.55
CA PRO A 185 -9.70 21.54 -18.23
C PRO A 185 -10.04 22.72 -17.30
N ARG A 186 -9.88 22.57 -15.99
CA ARG A 186 -10.20 23.58 -14.96
C ARG A 186 -8.97 24.04 -14.18
N ASP A 187 -7.78 23.57 -14.54
CA ASP A 187 -6.52 23.90 -13.86
C ASP A 187 -6.58 23.61 -12.36
N LEU A 188 -7.17 22.46 -12.00
CA LEU A 188 -7.29 21.99 -10.63
C LEU A 188 -5.91 21.70 -10.03
N LEU A 189 -4.97 21.20 -10.84
CA LEU A 189 -3.59 21.03 -10.42
C LEU A 189 -2.97 22.38 -10.06
N GLY A 190 -3.13 23.40 -10.90
CA GLY A 190 -2.67 24.76 -10.63
C GLY A 190 -3.29 25.35 -9.37
N ALA A 191 -4.59 25.11 -9.14
CA ALA A 191 -5.30 25.59 -7.95
C ALA A 191 -4.81 24.94 -6.64
N VAL A 192 -4.48 23.65 -6.65
CA VAL A 192 -4.04 22.92 -5.44
C VAL A 192 -2.63 23.33 -5.01
N MET A 193 -1.72 23.56 -5.94
CA MET A 193 -0.30 23.84 -5.66
C MET A 193 -0.07 24.92 -4.59
N PRO A 194 -0.58 26.15 -4.71
CA PRO A 194 -0.37 27.20 -3.70
C PRO A 194 -0.99 26.84 -2.35
N LEU A 195 -2.13 26.14 -2.36
CA LEU A 195 -2.82 25.72 -1.13
C LEU A 195 -2.03 24.67 -0.34
N THR A 196 -1.18 23.88 -1.00
CA THR A 196 -0.31 22.90 -0.31
C THR A 196 0.86 23.54 0.43
N GLU A 197 1.33 24.70 -0.01
CA GLU A 197 2.48 25.39 0.60
C GLU A 197 2.13 25.94 1.99
N SER A 198 0.87 26.31 2.21
CA SER A 198 0.35 26.82 3.49
C SER A 198 0.26 25.76 4.59
N GLY A 199 0.49 24.47 4.28
CA GLY A 199 0.61 23.37 5.25
C GLY A 199 -0.66 23.05 6.04
N GLY A 200 -1.81 23.54 5.59
CA GLY A 200 -3.12 23.38 6.23
C GLY A 200 -4.11 22.52 5.44
N TRP A 201 -5.35 22.46 5.94
CA TRP A 201 -6.47 21.84 5.24
C TRP A 201 -6.80 22.60 3.95
N ILE A 202 -7.05 21.87 2.86
CA ILE A 202 -7.41 22.46 1.56
C ILE A 202 -8.93 22.43 1.41
N THR A 203 -9.56 23.59 1.39
CA THR A 203 -11.01 23.71 1.15
C THR A 203 -11.36 23.07 -0.21
N GLY A 204 -12.40 22.23 -0.23
CA GLY A 204 -12.83 21.52 -1.44
C GLY A 204 -12.04 20.26 -1.78
N ALA A 205 -11.01 19.91 -1.02
CA ALA A 205 -10.25 18.67 -1.20
C ALA A 205 -10.02 17.92 0.13
N ALA A 206 -9.99 16.59 0.07
CA ALA A 206 -9.65 15.73 1.20
C ALA A 206 -8.27 15.10 0.98
N THR A 207 -7.38 15.18 1.97
CA THR A 207 -6.08 14.52 1.90
C THR A 207 -6.25 13.00 2.01
N LEU A 208 -5.83 12.27 0.97
CA LEU A 208 -5.83 10.80 0.94
C LEU A 208 -4.54 10.24 1.56
N GLU A 209 -3.41 10.88 1.25
CA GLU A 209 -2.07 10.47 1.68
C GLU A 209 -1.22 11.72 1.96
N ASP A 210 -0.41 11.67 3.03
CA ASP A 210 0.60 12.67 3.32
C ASP A 210 1.82 11.95 3.90
N GLN A 211 2.82 11.71 3.05
CA GLN A 211 4.07 11.09 3.44
C GLN A 211 5.19 12.09 3.34
N SER A 212 6.08 12.05 4.33
CA SER A 212 7.35 12.75 4.25
C SER A 212 8.49 11.83 4.63
N GLU A 213 9.54 11.87 3.83
CA GLU A 213 10.79 11.21 4.13
C GLU A 213 11.88 12.27 4.25
N ALA A 214 12.68 12.18 5.31
CA ALA A 214 13.83 13.05 5.50
C ALA A 214 15.11 12.23 5.67
N GLY A 215 16.07 12.46 4.78
CA GLY A 215 17.36 11.77 4.75
C GLY A 215 18.51 12.76 4.86
N LEU A 216 19.54 12.39 5.63
CA LEU A 216 20.81 13.11 5.60
C LEU A 216 21.63 12.58 4.43
N LEU A 217 21.91 13.43 3.44
CA LEU A 217 22.71 13.05 2.28
C LEU A 217 24.19 12.88 2.67
N ARG A 218 24.79 11.78 2.24
CA ARG A 218 26.19 11.42 2.48
C ARG A 218 26.89 11.10 1.16
N ALA A 219 27.81 11.97 0.76
CA ALA A 219 28.61 11.76 -0.45
C ALA A 219 29.40 10.43 -0.46
N GLY A 220 29.71 9.86 0.71
CA GLY A 220 30.38 8.57 0.85
C GLY A 220 29.48 7.35 0.58
N GLN A 221 28.15 7.54 0.51
CA GLN A 221 27.16 6.51 0.16
C GLN A 221 26.62 6.69 -1.28
N GLY A 222 27.26 7.55 -2.08
CA GLY A 222 26.83 7.85 -3.44
C GLY A 222 25.72 8.90 -3.56
N ASP A 223 25.25 9.47 -2.44
CA ASP A 223 24.25 10.54 -2.47
C ASP A 223 24.79 11.78 -3.20
N GLU A 224 23.88 12.50 -3.87
CA GLU A 224 24.19 13.73 -4.57
C GLU A 224 23.01 14.71 -4.49
N LEU A 225 23.25 16.01 -4.71
CA LEU A 225 22.18 17.01 -4.81
C LEU A 225 21.30 16.71 -6.03
N THR A 226 20.01 17.03 -5.94
CA THR A 226 19.11 17.00 -7.09
C THR A 226 19.53 18.10 -8.07
N GLU A 227 19.70 17.76 -9.36
CA GLU A 227 19.83 18.79 -10.38
C GLU A 227 18.50 19.54 -10.48
N TRP A 228 18.56 20.88 -10.49
CA TRP A 228 17.37 21.70 -10.63
C TRP A 228 16.84 21.51 -12.05
N SER A 229 15.76 20.73 -12.20
CA SER A 229 15.08 20.50 -13.47
C SER A 229 13.88 21.46 -13.58
N PRO A 230 13.78 22.26 -14.65
CA PRO A 230 12.56 23.02 -14.95
C PRO A 230 11.43 22.12 -15.49
N VAL A 231 11.71 20.85 -15.75
CA VAL A 231 10.72 19.84 -16.15
C VAL A 231 10.15 19.22 -14.87
N PRO A 232 8.81 19.15 -14.71
CA PRO A 232 8.19 18.53 -13.54
C PRO A 232 8.73 17.11 -13.33
N ILE A 233 8.89 16.73 -12.07
CA ILE A 233 9.20 15.34 -11.72
C ILE A 233 7.91 14.55 -11.97
N THR A 234 7.78 13.96 -13.15
CA THR A 234 6.66 13.09 -13.49
C THR A 234 6.95 11.71 -12.92
N VAL A 235 6.32 11.37 -11.79
CA VAL A 235 6.25 10.00 -11.29
C VAL A 235 4.91 9.44 -11.72
N HIS A 236 4.93 8.37 -12.53
CA HIS A 236 3.71 7.63 -12.87
C HIS A 236 3.38 6.68 -11.72
N PHE A 237 2.35 7.01 -10.95
CA PHE A 237 1.80 6.10 -9.94
C PHE A 237 0.77 5.20 -10.63
N HIS A 238 1.05 3.89 -10.67
CA HIS A 238 0.06 2.89 -11.05
C HIS A 238 -0.29 2.07 -9.80
N HIS A 239 -1.60 1.92 -9.55
CA HIS A 239 -2.25 1.05 -8.55
C HIS A 239 -1.87 1.30 -7.07
N GLY A 240 -2.64 2.15 -6.38
CA GLY A 240 -2.62 2.22 -4.93
C GLY A 240 -3.48 1.12 -4.27
N TRP A 241 -3.09 0.68 -3.06
CA TRP A 241 -3.85 0.81 -1.80
C TRP A 241 -3.10 0.09 -0.65
N ARG A 242 -2.16 0.80 -0.01
CA ARG A 242 -1.61 0.65 1.36
C ARG A 242 -1.51 -0.76 2.00
N LEU A 243 -0.33 -1.39 1.89
CA LEU A 243 0.38 -2.06 3.00
C LEU A 243 1.83 -2.36 2.61
N ARG A 244 2.79 -1.62 3.21
CA ARG A 244 4.20 -2.01 3.23
C ARG A 244 4.31 -3.34 3.95
N ARG A 245 4.62 -4.41 3.23
CA ARG A 245 4.89 -5.70 3.82
C ARG A 245 6.34 -5.72 4.29
N THR A 246 6.56 -5.90 5.59
CA THR A 246 7.85 -6.42 6.04
C THR A 246 8.00 -7.79 5.42
N VAL A 247 8.85 -7.91 4.41
CA VAL A 247 9.39 -9.19 3.94
C VAL A 247 9.87 -9.93 5.19
N ARG A 248 9.12 -10.97 5.59
CA ARG A 248 9.63 -11.94 6.53
C ARG A 248 10.77 -12.60 5.79
N ASP A 249 11.99 -12.32 6.23
CA ASP A 249 13.18 -13.03 5.81
C ASP A 249 13.00 -14.51 6.19
N THR A 250 12.38 -15.28 5.29
CA THR A 250 12.26 -16.74 5.37
C THR A 250 13.62 -17.32 5.01
N SER A 251 14.59 -17.12 5.89
CA SER A 251 15.82 -17.90 5.91
C SER A 251 15.53 -19.30 6.50
N ALA A 252 14.71 -20.07 5.79
CA ALA A 252 14.77 -21.52 5.83
C ALA A 252 15.49 -21.94 4.55
N GLY A 253 16.60 -22.65 4.68
CA GLY A 253 17.51 -22.99 3.57
C GLY A 253 16.90 -23.95 2.55
N GLU A 254 15.99 -23.44 1.73
CA GLU A 254 15.58 -24.02 0.46
C GLU A 254 16.47 -23.40 -0.63
N GLU A 255 17.06 -24.25 -1.45
CA GLU A 255 17.95 -23.86 -2.54
C GLU A 255 17.09 -23.12 -3.58
N GLN A 256 17.19 -21.79 -3.65
CA GLN A 256 16.43 -21.00 -4.62
C GLN A 256 16.68 -21.52 -6.05
N PRO A 257 15.64 -21.61 -6.89
CA PRO A 257 15.78 -22.12 -8.26
C PRO A 257 16.73 -21.23 -9.06
N ASP A 258 17.58 -21.83 -9.89
CA ASP A 258 18.45 -21.11 -10.82
C ASP A 258 17.61 -20.59 -12.01
N LEU A 259 16.96 -19.45 -11.81
CA LEU A 259 16.08 -18.83 -12.81
C LEU A 259 16.81 -18.46 -14.10
N VAL A 260 18.13 -18.23 -14.04
CA VAL A 260 18.94 -17.98 -15.23
C VAL A 260 19.07 -19.25 -16.08
N ALA A 261 19.25 -20.41 -15.44
CA ALA A 261 19.29 -21.69 -16.14
C ALA A 261 17.90 -22.13 -16.65
N LEU A 262 16.83 -21.82 -15.89
CA LEU A 262 15.46 -22.20 -16.23
C LEU A 262 14.84 -21.32 -17.33
N PHE A 263 15.12 -20.03 -17.31
CA PHE A 263 14.59 -19.04 -18.26
C PHE A 263 15.71 -18.31 -19.01
N PRO A 264 16.56 -19.01 -19.78
CA PRO A 264 17.74 -18.41 -20.38
C PRO A 264 17.34 -17.33 -21.40
N VAL A 265 17.87 -16.12 -21.21
CA VAL A 265 17.67 -14.99 -22.11
C VAL A 265 18.31 -15.30 -23.48
N LYS A 266 17.48 -15.24 -24.53
CA LYS A 266 17.91 -15.36 -25.92
C LYS A 266 17.99 -13.96 -26.53
N GLU A 267 19.21 -13.50 -26.82
CA GLU A 267 19.41 -12.28 -27.60
C GLU A 267 18.93 -12.50 -29.05
N CYS A 268 18.15 -11.55 -29.59
CA CYS A 268 17.88 -11.57 -31.02
C CYS A 268 19.11 -11.18 -31.81
N SER A 269 19.53 -12.04 -32.74
CA SER A 269 20.65 -11.75 -33.66
C SER A 269 20.31 -10.71 -34.74
N CYS A 270 19.10 -10.15 -34.74
CA CYS A 270 18.60 -9.21 -35.74
C CYS A 270 19.16 -7.79 -35.57
N GLY A 271 19.58 -7.42 -34.36
CA GLY A 271 20.14 -6.09 -34.07
C GLY A 271 19.15 -4.93 -34.26
N ASP A 272 17.86 -5.23 -34.33
CA ASP A 272 16.77 -4.27 -34.53
C ASP A 272 15.86 -4.34 -33.29
N GLU A 273 15.61 -3.18 -32.66
CA GLU A 273 14.86 -3.08 -31.40
C GLU A 273 13.36 -3.40 -31.60
N ASP A 274 12.84 -3.18 -32.82
CA ASP A 274 11.42 -3.38 -33.20
C ASP A 274 11.21 -4.64 -34.08
N CYS A 275 12.05 -5.66 -33.93
CA CYS A 275 11.94 -6.85 -34.78
C CYS A 275 10.70 -7.69 -34.42
N GLU A 276 9.67 -7.64 -35.27
CA GLU A 276 8.44 -8.46 -35.16
C GLU A 276 8.68 -9.99 -35.15
N ASN A 277 9.86 -10.44 -35.61
CA ASN A 277 10.24 -11.87 -35.57
C ASN A 277 10.86 -12.30 -34.23
N CYS A 278 11.10 -11.37 -33.30
CA CYS A 278 11.48 -11.69 -31.93
C CYS A 278 10.24 -12.15 -31.18
N SER A 279 10.09 -13.44 -30.94
CA SER A 279 9.08 -13.91 -30.00
C SER A 279 9.42 -13.41 -28.60
N TRP A 280 8.46 -12.79 -27.92
CA TRP A 280 8.53 -12.48 -26.49
C TRP A 280 8.94 -13.73 -25.69
N GLN A 281 9.73 -13.53 -24.63
CA GLN A 281 10.13 -14.60 -23.72
C GLN A 281 9.89 -14.22 -22.26
N LEU A 282 9.44 -15.19 -21.47
CA LEU A 282 9.46 -15.06 -20.01
C LEU A 282 10.92 -15.01 -19.55
N THR A 283 11.36 -13.86 -19.05
CA THR A 283 12.74 -13.60 -18.61
C THR A 283 12.98 -14.06 -17.17
N PRO A 284 14.24 -14.27 -16.73
CA PRO A 284 14.54 -14.60 -15.34
C PRO A 284 14.03 -13.56 -14.34
N ARG A 285 14.12 -12.27 -14.68
CA ARG A 285 13.67 -11.17 -13.80
C ARG A 285 12.16 -11.16 -13.63
N THR A 286 11.42 -11.35 -14.72
CA THR A 286 9.95 -11.46 -14.67
C THR A 286 9.52 -12.72 -13.92
N ALA A 287 10.18 -13.85 -14.17
CA ALA A 287 9.91 -15.10 -13.47
C ALA A 287 10.20 -15.00 -11.96
N ASP A 288 11.24 -14.28 -11.54
CA ASP A 288 11.59 -14.08 -10.12
C ASP A 288 10.49 -13.33 -9.36
N LEU A 289 9.95 -12.27 -9.96
CA LEU A 289 8.85 -11.51 -9.34
C LEU A 289 7.54 -12.29 -9.33
N LEU A 290 7.21 -13.02 -10.40
CA LEU A 290 6.03 -13.91 -10.42
C LEU A 290 6.16 -15.02 -9.38
N LEU A 291 7.33 -15.65 -9.27
CA LEU A 291 7.62 -16.68 -8.27
C LEU A 291 7.43 -16.12 -6.86
N THR A 292 7.94 -14.92 -6.61
CA THR A 292 7.78 -14.21 -5.33
C THR A 292 6.32 -13.93 -5.04
N ALA A 293 5.59 -13.30 -5.98
CA ALA A 293 4.16 -12.97 -5.81
C ALA A 293 3.30 -14.21 -5.56
N LEU A 294 3.47 -15.28 -6.36
CA LEU A 294 2.75 -16.53 -6.19
C LEU A 294 3.02 -17.18 -4.83
N SER A 295 4.29 -17.21 -4.39
CA SER A 295 4.66 -17.78 -3.09
C SER A 295 4.06 -16.98 -1.93
N VAL A 296 4.05 -15.66 -2.07
CA VAL A 296 3.49 -14.71 -1.11
C VAL A 296 1.97 -14.86 -0.99
N LEU A 297 1.28 -14.96 -2.13
CA LEU A 297 -0.16 -15.19 -2.22
C LEU A 297 -0.54 -16.58 -1.69
N ALA A 298 0.26 -17.62 -1.97
CA ALA A 298 0.07 -18.94 -1.40
C ALA A 298 0.12 -18.88 0.14
N ASP A 299 1.17 -18.26 0.71
CA ASP A 299 1.28 -18.06 2.17
C ASP A 299 0.06 -17.39 2.77
N GLN A 300 -0.37 -16.26 2.19
CA GLN A 300 -1.58 -15.55 2.64
C GLN A 300 -2.82 -16.43 2.55
N ALA A 301 -3.04 -17.11 1.42
CA ALA A 301 -4.22 -17.92 1.21
C ALA A 301 -4.30 -19.09 2.20
N TYR A 302 -3.18 -19.74 2.55
CA TYR A 302 -3.16 -20.79 3.56
C TYR A 302 -3.40 -20.25 4.98
N ASP A 303 -2.77 -19.13 5.33
CA ASP A 303 -2.95 -18.49 6.63
C ASP A 303 -4.41 -18.02 6.81
N ASP A 304 -4.97 -17.33 5.81
CA ASP A 304 -6.38 -16.92 5.75
C ASP A 304 -7.32 -18.13 5.84
N ALA A 305 -7.03 -19.22 5.11
CA ALA A 305 -7.88 -20.41 5.11
C ALA A 305 -7.92 -21.09 6.49
N ASP A 306 -6.81 -21.09 7.22
CA ASP A 306 -6.70 -21.69 8.55
C ASP A 306 -7.38 -20.87 9.64
N GLU A 307 -7.34 -19.55 9.51
CA GLU A 307 -7.94 -18.63 10.48
C GLU A 307 -9.45 -18.44 10.22
N LEU A 308 -9.86 -18.19 8.97
CA LEU A 308 -11.26 -18.02 8.58
C LEU A 308 -12.06 -19.34 8.60
N ARG A 309 -11.40 -20.46 8.30
CA ARG A 309 -11.98 -21.82 8.28
C ARG A 309 -13.20 -21.91 7.36
N ASP A 310 -14.37 -22.24 7.90
CA ASP A 310 -15.64 -22.37 7.17
C ASP A 310 -16.53 -21.14 7.35
N GLN A 311 -16.03 -20.07 7.98
CA GLN A 311 -16.82 -18.86 8.19
C GLN A 311 -16.96 -18.09 6.86
N PRO A 312 -18.16 -17.58 6.51
CA PRO A 312 -18.31 -16.74 5.34
C PRO A 312 -17.68 -15.37 5.57
N LEU A 313 -17.16 -14.76 4.50
CA LEU A 313 -16.76 -13.36 4.52
C LEU A 313 -17.99 -12.46 4.55
N THR A 314 -17.88 -11.30 5.21
CA THR A 314 -18.93 -10.28 5.22
C THR A 314 -18.33 -8.89 5.06
N ASN A 315 -19.07 -7.98 4.44
CA ASN A 315 -18.71 -6.57 4.25
C ASN A 315 -18.44 -5.79 5.56
N GLN A 316 -18.70 -6.37 6.74
CA GLN A 316 -18.68 -5.69 8.03
C GLN A 316 -17.64 -6.24 9.01
N GLN A 317 -16.74 -7.15 8.60
CA GLN A 317 -15.67 -7.61 9.49
C GLN A 317 -14.50 -6.62 9.48
N PRO A 318 -14.17 -5.98 10.62
CA PRO A 318 -12.91 -5.28 10.78
C PRO A 318 -11.84 -6.32 11.12
N GLY A 319 -10.89 -6.55 10.19
CA GLY A 319 -9.75 -7.44 10.38
C GLY A 319 -9.22 -8.06 9.08
N ASP A 320 -8.00 -7.69 8.73
CA ASP A 320 -6.85 -8.46 8.20
C ASP A 320 -6.99 -9.56 7.11
N TRP A 321 -8.16 -9.84 6.51
CA TRP A 321 -8.25 -10.82 5.40
C TRP A 321 -7.79 -10.21 4.07
N GLU A 322 -6.52 -10.41 3.74
CA GLU A 322 -5.89 -9.74 2.59
C GLU A 322 -6.24 -10.41 1.25
N LEU A 323 -6.39 -11.74 1.21
CA LEU A 323 -6.51 -12.44 -0.08
C LEU A 323 -7.96 -12.75 -0.47
N PHE A 324 -8.73 -13.42 0.39
CA PHE A 324 -10.07 -13.89 -0.02
C PHE A 324 -11.09 -12.76 -0.20
N THR A 325 -10.82 -11.56 0.31
CA THR A 325 -11.63 -10.36 0.06
C THR A 325 -11.42 -9.78 -1.34
N ARG A 326 -10.28 -10.09 -1.99
CA ARG A 326 -9.97 -9.73 -3.38
C ARG A 326 -10.63 -10.65 -4.40
N LEU A 327 -11.25 -11.75 -3.98
CA LEU A 327 -11.95 -12.66 -4.88
C LEU A 327 -13.40 -12.24 -5.10
N PRO A 328 -14.04 -12.66 -6.22
CA PRO A 328 -15.44 -12.35 -6.51
C PRO A 328 -16.36 -12.77 -5.36
N THR A 329 -17.41 -11.99 -5.11
CA THR A 329 -18.31 -12.16 -3.95
C THR A 329 -18.98 -13.54 -3.87
N LEU A 330 -19.19 -14.20 -5.01
CA LEU A 330 -19.68 -15.58 -5.08
C LEU A 330 -18.79 -16.59 -4.32
N THR A 331 -17.49 -16.29 -4.14
CA THR A 331 -16.53 -17.13 -3.40
C THR A 331 -16.59 -16.91 -1.88
N TRP A 332 -17.25 -15.87 -1.40
CA TRP A 332 -17.18 -15.47 0.01
C TRP A 332 -17.83 -16.47 0.97
N SER A 333 -18.74 -17.30 0.46
CA SER A 333 -19.39 -18.38 1.18
C SER A 333 -18.61 -19.71 1.14
N ALA A 334 -17.47 -19.76 0.43
CA ALA A 334 -16.69 -20.96 0.27
C ALA A 334 -16.17 -21.51 1.61
N ASP A 335 -16.05 -22.84 1.70
CA ASP A 335 -15.55 -23.50 2.90
C ASP A 335 -14.01 -23.54 2.96
N ARG A 336 -13.46 -24.06 4.07
CA ARG A 336 -12.01 -24.19 4.25
C ARG A 336 -11.35 -25.03 3.16
N ASN A 337 -12.02 -26.07 2.66
CA ASN A 337 -11.44 -26.97 1.66
C ASN A 337 -11.30 -26.25 0.31
N TRP A 338 -12.34 -25.54 -0.11
CA TRP A 338 -12.28 -24.68 -1.28
C TRP A 338 -11.15 -23.66 -1.17
N ARG A 339 -11.03 -22.99 -0.01
CA ARG A 339 -9.97 -21.99 0.26
C ARG A 339 -8.57 -22.59 0.18
N ARG A 340 -8.37 -23.79 0.74
CA ARG A 340 -7.09 -24.51 0.62
C ARG A 340 -6.79 -24.93 -0.81
N ARG A 341 -7.81 -25.30 -1.60
CA ARG A 341 -7.64 -25.57 -3.04
C ARG A 341 -7.27 -24.30 -3.82
N MET A 342 -7.82 -23.14 -3.46
CA MET A 342 -7.40 -21.86 -4.01
C MET A 342 -5.94 -21.55 -3.63
N ALA A 343 -5.57 -21.72 -2.37
CA ALA A 343 -4.19 -21.57 -1.91
C ALA A 343 -3.21 -22.47 -2.68
N ARG A 344 -3.63 -23.70 -2.97
CA ARG A 344 -2.88 -24.66 -3.79
C ARG A 344 -2.71 -24.24 -5.24
N ALA A 345 -3.64 -23.48 -5.82
CA ALA A 345 -3.52 -23.00 -7.19
C ALA A 345 -2.30 -22.08 -7.35
N PHE A 346 -1.99 -21.25 -6.34
CA PHE A 346 -0.76 -20.47 -6.31
C PHE A 346 0.49 -21.37 -6.26
N ASP A 347 0.50 -22.38 -5.37
CA ASP A 347 1.60 -23.36 -5.31
C ASP A 347 1.81 -24.08 -6.66
N ASP A 348 0.74 -24.45 -7.36
CA ASP A 348 0.83 -25.17 -8.63
C ASP A 348 1.47 -24.32 -9.74
N LEU A 349 1.26 -23.00 -9.72
CA LEU A 349 1.91 -22.05 -10.64
C LEU A 349 3.35 -21.74 -10.20
N THR A 350 3.62 -21.67 -8.89
CA THR A 350 4.99 -21.63 -8.34
C THR A 350 5.79 -22.84 -8.82
N ASP A 351 5.23 -24.05 -8.68
CA ASP A 351 5.82 -25.30 -9.14
C ASP A 351 6.12 -25.28 -10.65
N ASP A 352 5.35 -24.56 -11.46
CA ASP A 352 5.68 -24.39 -12.88
C ASP A 352 6.95 -23.58 -13.09
N LEU A 353 7.05 -22.43 -12.42
CA LEU A 353 8.21 -21.54 -12.51
C LEU A 353 9.49 -22.21 -11.98
N GLU A 354 9.41 -22.89 -10.84
CA GLU A 354 10.54 -23.63 -10.25
C GLU A 354 11.10 -24.73 -11.16
N HIS A 355 10.28 -25.22 -12.09
CA HIS A 355 10.67 -26.24 -13.06
C HIS A 355 10.87 -25.68 -14.48
N GLY A 356 10.96 -24.35 -14.64
CA GLY A 356 11.20 -23.69 -15.92
C GLY A 356 10.05 -23.79 -16.92
N ARG A 357 8.83 -24.05 -16.44
CA ARG A 357 7.60 -24.02 -17.23
C ARG A 357 6.96 -22.65 -17.11
N TRP A 358 6.25 -22.25 -18.16
CA TRP A 358 5.40 -21.06 -18.08
C TRP A 358 4.20 -21.37 -17.19
N PRO A 359 3.78 -20.45 -16.30
CA PRO A 359 2.66 -20.65 -15.40
C PRO A 359 1.37 -20.59 -16.21
N ARG A 360 0.96 -21.72 -16.82
CA ARG A 360 -0.24 -21.78 -17.67
C ARG A 360 -1.40 -22.34 -16.87
N PRO A 361 -2.48 -21.58 -16.68
CA PRO A 361 -3.66 -22.06 -15.98
C PRO A 361 -4.27 -23.30 -16.63
N THR A 362 -4.53 -24.30 -15.81
CA THR A 362 -5.23 -25.54 -16.19
C THR A 362 -6.67 -25.59 -15.70
N CYS A 363 -7.08 -24.64 -14.86
CA CYS A 363 -8.45 -24.47 -14.36
C CYS A 363 -8.69 -23.00 -13.97
N THR A 364 -9.95 -22.62 -13.75
CA THR A 364 -10.36 -21.24 -13.41
C THR A 364 -9.69 -20.72 -12.13
N ALA A 365 -9.44 -21.59 -11.14
CA ALA A 365 -8.74 -21.18 -9.93
C ALA A 365 -7.28 -20.77 -10.19
N GLU A 366 -6.58 -21.51 -11.07
CA GLU A 366 -5.21 -21.14 -11.49
C GLU A 366 -5.24 -19.85 -12.34
N GLU A 367 -6.29 -19.64 -13.12
CA GLU A 367 -6.46 -18.41 -13.91
C GLU A 367 -6.60 -17.19 -13.00
N MET A 368 -7.50 -17.26 -12.02
CA MET A 368 -7.65 -16.22 -11.01
C MET A 368 -6.36 -16.02 -10.20
N ALA A 369 -5.68 -17.10 -9.82
CA ALA A 369 -4.43 -17.02 -9.07
C ALA A 369 -3.33 -16.29 -9.86
N LEU A 370 -3.21 -16.57 -11.16
CA LEU A 370 -2.23 -15.92 -12.03
C LEU A 370 -2.56 -14.44 -12.26
N HIS A 371 -3.83 -14.09 -12.38
CA HIS A 371 -4.26 -12.68 -12.46
C HIS A 371 -3.80 -11.88 -11.24
N LEU A 372 -4.04 -12.40 -10.04
CA LEU A 372 -3.60 -11.76 -8.79
C LEU A 372 -2.06 -11.68 -8.71
N ALA A 373 -1.35 -12.69 -9.18
CA ALA A 373 0.11 -12.69 -9.16
C ALA A 373 0.71 -11.68 -10.14
N ILE A 374 0.14 -11.53 -11.35
CA ILE A 374 0.56 -10.50 -12.32
C ILE A 374 0.25 -9.10 -11.78
N GLU A 375 -0.88 -8.92 -11.08
CA GLU A 375 -1.22 -7.67 -10.40
C GLU A 375 -0.22 -7.32 -9.29
N ASP A 376 0.20 -8.30 -8.48
CA ASP A 376 1.06 -8.07 -7.29
C ASP A 376 2.56 -8.05 -7.60
N ALA A 377 3.01 -8.71 -8.67
CA ALA A 377 4.43 -8.83 -9.02
C ALA A 377 5.16 -7.48 -9.21
N PRO A 378 4.56 -6.43 -9.82
CA PRO A 378 5.18 -5.10 -9.88
C PRO A 378 5.50 -4.52 -8.49
N GLY A 379 4.60 -4.68 -7.51
CA GLY A 379 4.81 -4.18 -6.15
C GLY A 379 5.98 -4.85 -5.43
N CYS A 380 6.32 -6.09 -5.82
CA CYS A 380 7.51 -6.77 -5.31
C CYS A 380 8.81 -6.08 -5.74
N LEU A 381 8.84 -5.45 -6.93
CA LEU A 381 10.01 -4.75 -7.43
C LEU A 381 10.31 -3.47 -6.65
N ASP A 382 9.27 -2.74 -6.22
CA ASP A 382 9.39 -1.50 -5.44
C ASP A 382 10.04 -1.73 -4.07
N ASP A 383 9.89 -2.94 -3.52
CA ASP A 383 10.47 -3.36 -2.25
C ASP A 383 11.91 -3.91 -2.38
N ILE A 384 12.43 -4.10 -3.60
CA ILE A 384 13.74 -4.68 -3.89
C ILE A 384 14.78 -3.57 -4.17
N ASP A 385 15.87 -3.53 -3.42
CA ASP A 385 17.06 -2.75 -3.81
C ASP A 385 17.79 -3.46 -4.95
N THR A 386 17.53 -3.03 -6.19
CA THR A 386 18.08 -3.65 -7.42
C THR A 386 19.61 -3.56 -7.55
N ARG A 387 20.32 -2.87 -6.65
CA ARG A 387 21.79 -2.70 -6.73
C ARG A 387 22.59 -3.73 -5.94
N ASP A 388 21.98 -4.45 -4.99
CA ASP A 388 22.69 -5.39 -4.10
C ASP A 388 21.83 -6.62 -3.70
N THR A 389 20.79 -6.92 -4.47
CA THR A 389 19.91 -8.09 -4.25
C THR A 389 20.14 -9.18 -5.29
N ALA A 390 19.75 -10.41 -4.97
CA ALA A 390 19.80 -11.54 -5.90
C ALA A 390 19.08 -11.21 -7.22
N HIS A 391 17.93 -10.53 -7.14
CA HIS A 391 17.17 -10.04 -8.29
C HIS A 391 18.00 -9.13 -9.20
N GLY A 392 18.70 -8.14 -8.62
CA GLY A 392 19.55 -7.21 -9.36
C GLY A 392 20.72 -7.85 -10.12
N THR A 393 21.11 -9.08 -9.74
CA THR A 393 22.16 -9.84 -10.43
C THR A 393 21.66 -10.65 -11.62
N LEU A 394 20.35 -10.75 -11.82
CA LEU A 394 19.75 -11.47 -12.95
C LEU A 394 20.03 -10.75 -14.27
N PRO A 395 20.18 -11.47 -15.40
CA PRO A 395 20.38 -10.87 -16.70
C PRO A 395 19.23 -9.94 -17.08
N GLU A 396 19.56 -8.76 -17.61
CA GLU A 396 18.60 -7.80 -18.15
C GLU A 396 18.21 -8.17 -19.59
N HIS A 397 16.95 -7.95 -19.94
CA HIS A 397 16.41 -8.13 -21.27
C HIS A 397 15.27 -7.13 -21.55
N ARG A 398 15.03 -6.80 -22.83
CA ARG A 398 13.98 -5.84 -23.23
C ARG A 398 12.55 -6.30 -22.88
N ASP A 399 12.36 -7.61 -22.73
CA ASP A 399 11.07 -8.22 -22.39
C ASP A 399 10.84 -8.27 -20.86
N ASP A 400 11.78 -7.75 -20.06
CA ASP A 400 11.64 -7.72 -18.59
C ASP A 400 10.43 -6.88 -18.17
N TYR A 401 9.61 -7.45 -17.27
CA TYR A 401 8.46 -6.79 -16.65
C TYR A 401 7.37 -6.35 -17.65
N ASP A 402 7.31 -6.99 -18.83
CA ASP A 402 6.21 -6.83 -19.77
C ASP A 402 4.99 -7.62 -19.29
N TRP A 403 4.28 -7.02 -18.33
CA TRP A 403 3.10 -7.61 -17.68
C TRP A 403 1.91 -7.75 -18.63
N ASP A 404 1.79 -6.84 -19.61
CA ASP A 404 0.77 -6.91 -20.65
C ASP A 404 1.00 -8.16 -21.51
N ALA A 405 2.24 -8.43 -21.95
CA ALA A 405 2.56 -9.67 -22.66
C ALA A 405 2.35 -10.92 -21.79
N CYS A 406 2.60 -10.87 -20.48
CA CYS A 406 2.25 -11.97 -19.58
C CYS A 406 0.74 -12.24 -19.59
N SER A 407 -0.08 -11.19 -19.51
CA SER A 407 -1.55 -11.28 -19.59
C SER A 407 -2.01 -11.82 -20.94
N ASP A 408 -1.42 -11.36 -22.04
CA ASP A 408 -1.82 -11.77 -23.39
C ASP A 408 -1.40 -13.22 -23.73
N LEU A 409 -0.29 -13.71 -23.16
CA LEU A 409 0.33 -14.97 -23.58
C LEU A 409 0.12 -16.15 -22.62
N PHE A 410 -0.18 -15.92 -21.34
CA PHE A 410 -0.38 -17.01 -20.38
C PHE A 410 -1.82 -17.51 -20.31
N PHE A 411 -2.77 -16.69 -20.73
CA PHE A 411 -4.19 -16.95 -20.64
C PHE A 411 -4.78 -17.40 -21.98
N GLN A 412 -5.87 -18.17 -21.93
CA GLN A 412 -6.68 -18.46 -23.13
C GLN A 412 -7.76 -17.39 -23.32
N ASP A 413 -8.32 -16.92 -22.22
CA ASP A 413 -9.29 -15.84 -22.12
C ASP A 413 -9.18 -15.19 -20.72
N HIS A 414 -10.02 -14.20 -20.45
CA HIS A 414 -10.07 -13.48 -19.18
C HIS A 414 -11.48 -13.49 -18.59
N ASP A 415 -12.27 -14.51 -18.92
CA ASP A 415 -13.70 -14.54 -18.61
C ASP A 415 -13.95 -14.60 -17.10
N VAL A 416 -13.01 -15.14 -16.33
CA VAL A 416 -13.08 -15.16 -14.85
C VAL A 416 -13.16 -13.76 -14.24
N LEU A 417 -12.61 -12.74 -14.90
CA LEU A 417 -12.65 -11.36 -14.40
C LEU A 417 -14.04 -10.73 -14.52
N MET A 418 -14.94 -11.27 -15.35
CA MET A 418 -16.32 -10.79 -15.45
C MET A 418 -17.12 -11.04 -14.16
N LEU A 419 -16.66 -11.95 -13.29
CA LEU A 419 -17.29 -12.26 -12.00
C LEU A 419 -17.23 -11.10 -11.00
N PHE A 420 -16.41 -10.08 -11.26
CA PHE A 420 -16.32 -8.87 -10.44
C PHE A 420 -17.37 -7.81 -10.80
N ASP A 421 -17.99 -7.88 -11.98
CA ASP A 421 -19.04 -6.94 -12.37
C ASP A 421 -20.40 -7.38 -11.79
N GLU A 422 -20.87 -6.68 -10.76
CA GLU A 422 -22.18 -6.92 -10.14
C GLU A 422 -23.34 -6.88 -11.15
N ARG A 423 -23.18 -6.20 -12.29
CA ARG A 423 -24.19 -6.12 -13.35
C ARG A 423 -24.32 -7.42 -14.12
N LEU A 424 -23.34 -8.31 -14.01
CA LEU A 424 -23.28 -9.61 -14.64
C LEU A 424 -23.59 -10.75 -13.66
N ASP A 425 -24.19 -10.47 -12.50
CA ASP A 425 -24.60 -11.50 -11.54
C ASP A 425 -25.44 -12.61 -12.21
N GLY A 426 -25.07 -13.88 -11.97
CA GLY A 426 -25.63 -15.05 -12.63
C GLY A 426 -24.90 -15.47 -13.92
N ILE A 427 -23.88 -14.71 -14.38
CA ILE A 427 -23.05 -15.08 -15.54
C ILE A 427 -22.22 -16.35 -15.28
N GLU A 428 -22.04 -16.73 -14.03
CA GLU A 428 -21.29 -17.92 -13.65
C GLU A 428 -21.99 -19.23 -14.02
N ASP A 429 -23.32 -19.21 -14.20
CA ASP A 429 -24.12 -20.39 -14.53
C ASP A 429 -23.94 -20.77 -16.02
N PRO A 430 -23.40 -21.96 -16.34
CA PRO A 430 -23.22 -22.42 -17.73
C PRO A 430 -24.56 -22.60 -18.48
N ASP A 431 -25.68 -22.70 -17.78
CA ASP A 431 -27.01 -22.77 -18.38
C ASP A 431 -27.61 -21.38 -18.66
N GLY A 432 -26.95 -20.29 -18.24
CA GLY A 432 -27.36 -18.91 -18.44
C GLY A 432 -27.23 -18.42 -19.88
N GLU A 433 -28.19 -17.61 -20.36
CA GLU A 433 -28.22 -17.14 -21.76
C GLU A 433 -26.99 -16.29 -22.12
N VAL A 434 -26.52 -15.45 -21.18
CA VAL A 434 -25.34 -14.59 -21.38
C VAL A 434 -24.07 -15.44 -21.43
N ASN A 435 -23.89 -16.35 -20.47
CA ASN A 435 -22.76 -17.27 -20.43
C ASN A 435 -22.66 -18.10 -21.72
N GLN A 436 -23.75 -18.75 -22.15
CA GLN A 436 -23.76 -19.56 -23.38
C GLN A 436 -23.48 -18.75 -24.64
N ARG A 437 -23.89 -17.48 -24.68
CA ARG A 437 -23.60 -16.58 -25.80
C ARG A 437 -22.13 -16.22 -25.88
N LEU A 438 -21.47 -16.04 -24.74
CA LEU A 438 -20.06 -15.69 -24.64
C LEU A 438 -19.14 -16.91 -24.68
N GLY A 439 -19.64 -18.10 -24.30
CA GLY A 439 -18.89 -19.35 -24.33
C GLY A 439 -18.00 -19.57 -23.11
N MET A 440 -18.31 -18.94 -21.97
CA MET A 440 -17.41 -18.82 -20.80
C MET A 440 -17.25 -20.14 -20.00
N GLY A 441 -18.14 -21.11 -20.19
CA GLY A 441 -18.11 -22.37 -19.44
C GLY A 441 -18.70 -22.24 -18.02
N ASP A 442 -18.39 -23.20 -17.14
CA ASP A 442 -18.92 -23.23 -15.78
C ASP A 442 -18.01 -22.46 -14.82
N LEU A 443 -18.40 -21.25 -14.44
CA LEU A 443 -17.64 -20.40 -13.52
C LEU A 443 -18.19 -20.43 -12.08
N ARG A 444 -19.14 -21.34 -11.78
CA ARG A 444 -19.63 -21.53 -10.41
C ARG A 444 -18.49 -22.01 -9.53
N THR A 445 -18.48 -21.62 -8.25
CA THR A 445 -17.42 -21.98 -7.29
C THR A 445 -17.04 -23.47 -7.25
N VAL A 446 -18.01 -24.35 -7.48
CA VAL A 446 -17.82 -25.80 -7.48
C VAL A 446 -16.94 -26.29 -8.63
N ALA A 447 -16.96 -25.59 -9.77
CA ALA A 447 -16.27 -25.95 -11.00
C ALA A 447 -14.88 -25.31 -11.14
N TRP A 448 -14.50 -24.37 -10.26
CA TRP A 448 -13.25 -23.61 -10.37
C TRP A 448 -11.97 -24.46 -10.45
N PHE A 449 -12.01 -25.69 -9.94
CA PHE A 449 -10.87 -26.61 -9.92
C PHE A 449 -11.00 -27.76 -10.93
N GLU A 450 -12.04 -27.72 -11.77
CA GLU A 450 -12.18 -28.66 -12.87
C GLU A 450 -11.18 -28.31 -13.97
N PRO A 451 -10.43 -29.29 -14.50
CA PRO A 451 -9.50 -29.02 -15.58
C PRO A 451 -10.21 -28.50 -16.83
N PHE A 452 -9.61 -27.51 -17.48
CA PHE A 452 -9.94 -27.15 -18.85
C PHE A 452 -9.75 -28.34 -19.79
N ALA A 453 -10.28 -28.27 -21.01
CA ALA A 453 -10.25 -29.36 -21.99
C ALA A 453 -8.84 -29.69 -22.57
N HIS A 454 -7.76 -29.32 -21.87
CA HIS A 454 -6.36 -29.57 -22.21
C HIS A 454 -5.84 -30.87 -21.57
N PRO A 455 -4.83 -31.53 -22.17
CA PRO A 455 -4.39 -32.87 -21.77
C PRO A 455 -3.57 -32.93 -20.47
N ASP A 456 -3.12 -31.80 -19.93
CA ASP A 456 -2.16 -31.73 -18.82
C ASP A 456 -2.82 -31.31 -17.50
N ALA A 457 -3.87 -32.02 -17.07
CA ALA A 457 -4.51 -31.78 -15.79
C ALA A 457 -3.54 -32.08 -14.62
N ARG A 458 -3.57 -31.23 -13.58
CA ARG A 458 -2.78 -31.45 -12.35
C ARG A 458 -3.20 -32.75 -11.66
N ASP A 459 -2.24 -33.42 -11.01
CA ASP A 459 -2.53 -34.61 -10.18
C ASP A 459 -3.46 -34.23 -9.01
N PRO A 460 -4.69 -34.77 -8.91
CA PRO A 460 -5.60 -34.47 -7.80
C PRO A 460 -5.08 -34.94 -6.42
N GLY A 461 -4.08 -35.83 -6.38
CA GLY A 461 -3.48 -36.38 -5.17
C GLY A 461 -2.29 -35.59 -4.59
N ARG A 462 -1.91 -34.46 -5.21
CA ARG A 462 -0.71 -33.67 -4.88
C ARG A 462 -0.68 -33.04 -3.48
N GLY A 463 -1.79 -33.06 -2.75
CA GLY A 463 -1.89 -32.62 -1.36
C GLY A 463 -1.88 -31.09 -1.20
N PHE A 464 -1.51 -30.62 -0.01
CA PHE A 464 -1.43 -29.21 0.35
C PHE A 464 -0.15 -28.97 1.14
N ARG A 465 0.46 -27.79 1.06
CA ARG A 465 1.41 -27.36 2.10
C ARG A 465 0.59 -27.13 3.38
N ARG A 466 1.01 -27.76 4.48
CA ARG A 466 0.42 -27.67 5.84
C ARG A 466 -0.84 -28.49 6.11
#